data_AF-A0A2E6PS54-F1
#
_entry.id   AF-A0A2E6PS54-F1
#
_cell.length_a   1.000
_cell.length_b   1.000
_cell.length_c   1.000
_cell.angle_alpha   90.00
_cell.angle_beta   90.00
_cell.angle_gamma   90.00
#
_symmetry.space_group_name_H-M   'P 1'
#
loop_
_entity.id
_entity.type
_entity.pdbx_description
1 polymer ?
#
loop_
_entity_poly.entity_id
_entity_poly.type
_entity_poly.pdbx_seq_one_letter_code
_entity_poly.pdbx_strand_id
1 'polypeptide(L)' 'MTWDSFQDHEVIYPYYRVQEDGLEVDIMSNKIGRIFGILGVYMECTMSVFDLDDKKRSMRK' A
#
# COMPACT_ATOMS: atom_id res chain seq x y z
N MET A 1 1.62 2.85 3.27
CA MET A 1 2.29 1.54 3.41
C MET A 1 1.51 0.72 4.43
N THR A 2 1.22 -0.54 4.12
CA THR A 2 0.45 -1.45 4.98
C THR A 2 0.88 -2.91 4.73
N TRP A 3 0.11 -3.90 5.17
CA TRP A 3 0.36 -5.33 4.97
C TRP A 3 -0.91 -6.07 4.52
N ASP A 4 -0.77 -7.28 3.99
CA ASP A 4 -1.92 -8.20 3.86
C ASP A 4 -2.46 -8.54 5.27
N SER A 5 -3.78 -8.65 5.42
CA SER A 5 -4.50 -8.67 6.72
C SER A 5 -4.43 -7.35 7.50
N PHE A 6 -4.61 -6.20 6.83
CA PHE A 6 -4.65 -4.87 7.45
C PHE A 6 -5.92 -4.60 8.27
N GLN A 7 -5.87 -3.60 9.16
CA GLN A 7 -7.06 -3.05 9.83
C GLN A 7 -7.86 -2.21 8.84
N ASP A 8 -9.04 -2.70 8.43
CA ASP A 8 -9.80 -2.14 7.30
C ASP A 8 -10.05 -0.63 7.42
N HIS A 9 -10.43 -0.16 8.60
CA HIS A 9 -10.73 1.25 8.84
C HIS A 9 -9.52 2.18 8.75
N GLU A 10 -8.31 1.69 9.08
CA GLU A 10 -7.08 2.49 9.05
C GLU A 10 -6.56 2.70 7.63
N VAL A 11 -6.99 1.89 6.67
CA VAL A 11 -6.57 1.99 5.26
C VAL A 11 -7.66 2.65 4.41
N ILE A 12 -8.92 2.21 4.55
CA ILE A 12 -10.02 2.65 3.69
C ILE A 12 -10.28 4.14 3.85
N TYR A 13 -10.38 4.63 5.10
CA TYR A 13 -10.73 6.02 5.35
C TYR A 13 -9.70 7.01 4.78
N PRO A 14 -8.40 6.93 5.12
CA PRO A 14 -7.42 7.86 4.55
C PRO A 14 -7.22 7.67 3.05
N TYR A 15 -7.36 6.45 2.50
CA TYR A 15 -7.25 6.21 1.07
C TYR A 15 -8.25 7.06 0.27
N TYR A 16 -9.54 6.95 0.59
CA TYR A 16 -10.57 7.72 -0.11
C TYR A 16 -10.52 9.20 0.25
N ARG A 17 -10.24 9.56 1.51
CA ARG A 17 -10.13 10.96 1.92
C ARG A 17 -9.03 11.70 1.15
N VAL A 18 -7.90 11.05 0.87
CA VAL A 18 -6.80 11.66 0.11
C VAL A 18 -7.14 11.74 -1.38
N GLN A 19 -7.83 10.74 -1.92
CA GLN A 19 -8.34 10.80 -3.31
C GLN A 19 -9.35 11.93 -3.52
N GLU A 20 -10.18 12.25 -2.52
CA GLU A 20 -11.10 13.40 -2.56
C GLU A 20 -10.37 14.74 -2.71
N ASP A 21 -9.13 14.84 -2.23
CA ASP A 21 -8.27 16.02 -2.41
C ASP A 21 -7.57 16.05 -3.80
N GLY A 22 -7.89 15.09 -4.69
CA GLY A 22 -7.34 15.01 -6.05
C GLY A 22 -5.92 14.44 -6.13
N LEU A 23 -5.47 13.75 -5.09
CA LEU A 23 -4.14 13.14 -5.03
C LEU A 23 -4.17 11.68 -5.48
N GLU A 24 -3.16 11.27 -6.23
CA GLU A 24 -2.93 9.85 -6.53
C GLU A 24 -2.34 9.13 -5.31
N VAL A 25 -2.88 7.94 -5.02
CA VAL A 25 -2.52 7.16 -3.83
C VAL A 25 -2.03 5.78 -4.25
N ASP A 26 -0.76 5.50 -3.98
CA ASP A 26 -0.18 4.16 -4.12
C ASP A 26 -0.21 3.41 -2.79
N ILE A 27 -0.59 2.13 -2.86
CA ILE A 27 -0.50 1.21 -1.72
C ILE A 27 0.72 0.32 -1.92
N MET A 28 1.59 0.30 -0.90
CA MET A 28 2.71 -0.62 -0.81
C MET A 28 2.45 -1.66 0.28
N SER A 29 2.71 -2.94 -0.04
CA SER A 29 2.64 -4.05 0.90
C SER A 29 3.65 -5.16 0.57
N ASN A 30 3.60 -6.27 1.31
CA ASN A 30 4.36 -7.49 1.06
C ASN A 30 3.88 -8.32 -0.14
N LYS A 31 2.76 -7.94 -0.75
CA LYS A 31 2.14 -8.64 -1.87
C LYS A 31 1.59 -7.64 -2.90
N ILE A 32 1.97 -7.80 -4.17
CA ILE A 32 1.43 -7.01 -5.28
C ILE A 32 0.06 -7.56 -5.70
N GLY A 33 -0.84 -6.68 -6.15
CA GLY A 33 -2.20 -7.02 -6.54
C GLY A 33 -3.16 -6.92 -5.37
N ARG A 34 -4.05 -7.90 -5.18
CA ARG A 34 -5.07 -7.81 -4.11
C ARG A 34 -4.50 -8.20 -2.75
N ILE A 35 -4.60 -7.26 -1.81
CA ILE A 35 -4.45 -7.47 -0.38
C ILE A 35 -5.80 -7.37 0.31
N PHE A 36 -5.99 -8.11 1.39
CA PHE A 36 -7.26 -8.20 2.11
C PHE A 36 -7.10 -7.67 3.54
N GLY A 37 -8.10 -6.94 4.02
CA GLY A 37 -8.22 -6.56 5.42
C GLY A 37 -8.72 -7.73 6.27
N ILE A 38 -8.62 -7.61 7.59
CA ILE A 38 -9.09 -8.64 8.53
C ILE A 38 -10.60 -8.87 8.45
N LEU A 39 -11.37 -7.89 7.97
CA LEU A 39 -12.82 -8.00 7.73
C LEU A 39 -13.16 -8.42 6.29
N GLY A 40 -12.15 -8.66 5.45
CA GLY A 40 -12.32 -9.19 4.10
C GLY A 40 -12.45 -8.14 2.99
N VAL A 41 -12.33 -6.84 3.29
CA VAL A 41 -12.27 -5.81 2.23
C VAL A 41 -10.96 -5.97 1.47
N TYR A 42 -10.98 -5.83 0.14
CA TYR A 42 -9.75 -5.86 -0.65
C TYR A 42 -9.35 -4.46 -1.11
N MET A 43 -8.03 -4.24 -1.21
CA MET A 43 -7.42 -3.07 -1.82
C MET A 43 -6.40 -3.50 -2.88
N GLU A 44 -6.19 -2.67 -3.89
CA GLU A 44 -5.17 -2.91 -4.91
C GLU A 44 -3.83 -2.34 -4.46
N CYS A 45 -2.81 -3.19 -4.44
CA CYS A 45 -1.43 -2.88 -4.08
C CYS A 45 -0.60 -2.77 -5.34
N THR A 46 -0.10 -1.57 -5.63
CA THR A 46 0.65 -1.24 -6.84
C THR A 46 2.15 -1.43 -6.67
N MET A 47 2.65 -1.46 -5.43
CA MET A 47 4.09 -1.50 -5.15
C MET A 47 4.46 -2.51 -4.06
N SER A 48 5.64 -3.11 -4.18
CA SER A 48 6.19 -3.98 -3.13
C SER A 48 7.04 -3.16 -2.15
N VAL A 49 6.86 -3.40 -0.85
CA VAL A 49 7.71 -2.78 0.19
C VAL A 49 9.18 -3.20 0.08
N PHE A 50 9.45 -4.36 -0.52
CA PHE A 50 10.82 -4.86 -0.71
C PHE A 50 11.58 -4.09 -1.79
N ASP A 51 10.88 -3.39 -2.69
CA ASP A 51 11.50 -2.57 -3.74
C ASP A 51 12.19 -1.32 -3.17
N LEU A 52 11.85 -0.94 -1.93
CA LEU A 52 12.48 0.19 -1.22
C LEU A 52 13.93 -0.11 -0.83
N ASP A 53 14.26 -1.36 -0.56
CA ASP A 53 15.62 -1.76 -0.14
C ASP A 53 16.59 -1.83 -1.32
N ASP A 54 16.12 -2.16 -2.51
CA ASP A 54 16.96 -2.26 -3.72
C ASP A 54 17.40 -0.90 -4.25
N LYS A 55 16.56 0.14 -4.17
CA LYS A 55 16.95 1.51 -4.55
C LYS A 55 18.10 2.05 -3.69
N LYS A 56 18.15 1.70 -2.39
CA LYS A 56 19.26 2.07 -1.49
C LYS A 56 20.58 1.41 -1.87
N ARG A 57 20.56 0.21 -2.47
CA ARG A 57 21.78 -0.49 -2.94
C ARG A 57 22.30 0.08 -4.25
N SER A 58 21.40 0.52 -5.15
CA SER A 58 21.76 1.13 -6.44
C SER A 58 22.45 2.49 -6.29
N MET A 59 21.99 3.36 -5.38
CA MET A 59 22.59 4.69 -5.14
C MET A 59 23.92 4.68 -4.35
N ARG A 60 24.36 3.50 -3.89
CA ARG A 60 25.61 3.33 -3.11
C ARG A 60 26.78 2.78 -3.95
N LYS A 61 26.61 2.65 -5.26
CA LYS A 61 27.68 2.39 -6.23
C LYS A 61 27.94 3.63 -7.07
#